data_AF-A0A7S0KIL5-F1
#
_entry.id   AF-A0A7S0KIL5-F1
#
_cell.length_a   1.000
_cell.length_b   1.000
_cell.length_c   1.000
_cell.angle_alpha   90.00
_cell.angle_beta   90.00
_cell.angle_gamma   90.00
#
_symmetry.space_group_name_H-M   'P 1'
#
loop_
_entity.id
_entity.type
_entity.pdbx_description
1 polymer ?
#
loop_
_entity_poly.entity_id
_entity_poly.type
_entity_poly.pdbx_seq_one_letter_code
_entity_poly.pdbx_strand_id
1 'polypeptide(L)'
;MDALKTSAAAALTRGELVQAKELYIQAYAIAARDDDAVAKGTLASNLSHVCLKKGDVVEARAHARDAIAHRADWSKAHMRLGDVAFAERAYVEASEAYERAVALEPAGASRIRLERLAQLSRAATKDGVYFRQLSPGRDICVSANSGNFMEAQIFAAACQMKNYVYVVGDVKTRECVVIDACWDVIGIRRAIEDDKMNLIGAVATHYHFDHTGGLAPIEPFRSMGVMVPGVKELVDAGLKCHIHAADADTVVRDNKVPRESLIIHDGDASEFMVGGVKLQFIHTPGHSPGSCVVVVGDEFTRDGKGFCVSGDTIFPGSCGRLDLKDASRDQMFHTLAKCARVLPDDMIIYPGHSYNGAFTTTAREKSQGMLRAFTKQEWDAMHGVA
;
A
#
# COMPACT_ATOMS: atom_id res chain seq x y z
N MET A 1 23.72 31.56 10.94
CA MET A 1 23.48 30.16 10.50
C MET A 1 21.99 29.80 10.54
N ASP A 2 21.29 29.96 11.67
CA ASP A 2 19.91 29.46 11.79
C ASP A 2 18.90 30.12 10.85
N ALA A 3 19.03 31.41 10.57
CA ALA A 3 18.21 32.07 9.54
C ALA A 3 18.31 31.37 8.18
N LEU A 4 19.53 31.00 7.74
CA LEU A 4 19.76 30.28 6.49
C LEU A 4 19.14 28.89 6.52
N LYS A 5 19.26 28.16 7.64
CA LYS A 5 18.62 26.84 7.82
C LYS A 5 17.09 26.91 7.68
N THR A 6 16.48 27.90 8.32
CA THR A 6 15.03 28.14 8.26
C THR A 6 14.59 28.49 6.84
N SER A 7 15.30 29.42 6.17
CA SER A 7 15.03 29.78 4.78
C SER A 7 15.20 28.60 3.82
N ALA A 8 16.23 27.77 4.03
CA ALA A 8 16.49 26.58 3.23
C ALA A 8 15.36 25.53 3.37
N ALA A 9 14.91 25.30 4.62
CA ALA A 9 13.80 24.40 4.88
C ALA A 9 12.49 24.90 4.23
N ALA A 10 12.23 26.21 4.29
CA ALA A 10 11.07 26.81 3.65
C ALA A 10 11.11 26.70 2.11
N ALA A 11 12.28 26.95 1.50
CA ALA A 11 12.49 26.76 0.06
C ALA A 11 12.30 25.30 -0.35
N LEU A 12 12.80 24.35 0.44
CA LEU A 12 12.61 22.92 0.22
C LEU A 12 11.12 22.53 0.25
N THR A 13 10.36 23.06 1.21
CA THR A 13 8.90 22.83 1.30
C THR A 13 8.15 23.36 0.08
N ARG A 14 8.62 24.46 -0.52
CA ARG A 14 8.05 25.01 -1.78
C ARG A 14 8.54 24.29 -3.04
N GLY A 15 9.46 23.33 -2.93
CA GLY A 15 10.06 22.66 -4.08
C GLY A 15 11.16 23.47 -4.80
N GLU A 16 11.64 24.56 -4.20
CA GLU A 16 12.71 25.42 -4.73
C GLU A 16 14.09 24.79 -4.44
N LEU A 17 14.34 23.63 -5.03
CA LEU A 17 15.47 22.77 -4.65
C LEU A 17 16.85 23.41 -4.86
N VAL A 18 17.00 24.25 -5.90
CA VAL A 18 18.25 24.97 -6.17
C VAL A 18 18.53 25.97 -5.05
N GLN A 19 17.55 26.81 -4.71
CA GLN A 19 17.67 27.80 -3.65
C GLN A 19 17.90 27.13 -2.28
N ALA A 20 17.14 26.06 -1.97
CA ALA A 20 17.31 25.32 -0.73
C ALA A 20 18.74 24.77 -0.57
N LYS A 21 19.31 24.22 -1.65
CA LYS A 21 20.69 23.73 -1.68
C LYS A 21 21.70 24.86 -1.42
N GLU A 22 21.58 25.98 -2.13
CA GLU A 22 22.49 27.13 -1.97
C GLU A 22 22.49 27.66 -0.52
N LEU A 23 21.30 27.79 0.07
CA LEU A 23 21.15 28.24 1.46
C LEU A 23 21.76 27.24 2.46
N TYR A 24 21.61 25.94 2.24
CA TYR A 24 22.27 24.93 3.07
C TYR A 24 23.79 24.94 2.91
N ILE A 25 24.33 25.19 1.70
CA ILE A 25 25.78 25.33 1.47
C ILE A 25 26.32 26.52 2.25
N GLN A 26 25.66 27.67 2.19
CA GLN A 26 26.06 28.87 2.94
C GLN A 26 26.03 28.62 4.46
N ALA A 27 25.00 27.94 4.96
CA ALA A 27 24.92 27.55 6.36
C ALA A 27 26.05 26.57 6.75
N TYR A 28 26.38 25.62 5.87
CA TYR A 28 27.46 24.66 6.09
C TYR A 28 28.82 25.34 6.16
N ALA A 29 29.09 26.31 5.28
CA ALA A 29 30.34 27.07 5.30
C ALA A 29 30.54 27.83 6.64
N ILE A 30 29.45 28.34 7.22
CA ILE A 30 29.48 28.95 8.56
C ILE A 30 29.83 27.89 9.62
N ALA A 31 29.13 26.75 9.63
CA ALA A 31 29.41 25.66 10.56
C ALA A 31 30.85 25.12 10.44
N ALA A 32 31.40 25.09 9.22
CA ALA A 32 32.77 24.67 8.98
C ALA A 32 33.81 25.67 9.50
N ARG A 33 33.57 26.98 9.34
CA ARG A 33 34.44 28.01 9.91
C ARG A 33 34.41 28.00 11.44
N ASP A 34 33.25 27.71 12.00
CA ASP A 34 33.03 27.72 13.45
C ASP A 34 33.39 26.35 14.10
N ASP A 35 33.89 25.39 13.31
CA ASP A 35 34.25 24.00 13.68
C ASP A 35 33.14 23.23 14.44
N ASP A 36 31.87 23.51 14.11
CA ASP A 36 30.71 22.87 14.72
C ASP A 36 30.36 21.55 14.00
N ALA A 37 30.93 20.45 14.48
CA ALA A 37 30.67 19.11 13.94
C ALA A 37 29.18 18.73 13.95
N VAL A 38 28.42 19.13 14.97
CA VAL A 38 26.99 18.79 15.08
C VAL A 38 26.18 19.51 14.01
N ALA A 39 26.46 20.80 13.80
CA ALA A 39 25.85 21.57 12.73
C ALA A 39 26.27 21.07 11.35
N LYS A 40 27.56 20.77 11.12
CA LYS A 40 28.05 20.19 9.86
C LYS A 40 27.33 18.88 9.52
N GLY A 41 27.26 17.93 10.47
CA GLY A 41 26.56 16.66 10.24
C GLY A 41 25.06 16.85 9.93
N THR A 42 24.40 17.79 10.61
CA THR A 42 22.99 18.11 10.37
C THR A 42 22.76 18.74 8.99
N LEU A 43 23.63 19.68 8.61
CA LEU A 43 23.56 20.38 7.32
C LEU A 43 23.93 19.45 6.16
N ALA A 44 24.93 18.59 6.32
CA ALA A 44 25.26 17.54 5.37
C ALA A 44 24.10 16.57 5.14
N SER A 45 23.40 16.15 6.20
CA SER A 45 22.19 15.31 6.07
C SER A 45 21.07 16.00 5.27
N ASN A 46 20.90 17.32 5.43
CA ASN A 46 19.93 18.10 4.66
C ASN A 46 20.38 18.32 3.21
N LEU A 47 21.68 18.55 2.97
CA LEU A 47 22.27 18.66 1.64
C LEU A 47 22.12 17.34 0.86
N SER A 48 22.38 16.20 1.51
CA SER A 48 22.14 14.89 0.92
C SER A 48 20.69 14.74 0.46
N HIS A 49 19.74 15.14 1.30
CA HIS A 49 18.31 15.07 0.98
C HIS A 49 17.91 15.94 -0.21
N VAL A 50 18.37 17.20 -0.24
CA VAL A 50 18.00 18.12 -1.32
C VAL A 50 18.65 17.70 -2.64
N CYS A 51 19.91 17.24 -2.61
CA CYS A 51 20.59 16.73 -3.81
C CYS A 51 19.88 15.49 -4.36
N LEU A 52 19.44 14.59 -3.47
CA LEU A 52 18.67 13.41 -3.87
C LEU A 52 17.33 13.79 -4.51
N LYS A 53 16.61 14.77 -3.94
CA LYS A 53 15.36 15.30 -4.53
C LYS A 53 15.58 15.97 -5.90
N LYS A 54 16.76 16.53 -6.15
CA LYS A 54 17.15 17.07 -7.45
C LYS A 54 17.53 16.00 -8.48
N GLY A 55 17.70 14.75 -8.06
CA GLY A 55 18.26 13.70 -8.90
C GLY A 55 19.79 13.71 -8.98
N ASP A 56 20.48 14.54 -8.20
CA ASP A 56 21.95 14.55 -8.13
C ASP A 56 22.43 13.53 -7.08
N VAL A 57 22.44 12.27 -7.51
CA VAL A 57 22.71 11.14 -6.61
C VAL A 57 24.17 11.09 -6.16
N VAL A 58 25.09 11.53 -7.02
CA VAL A 58 26.54 11.57 -6.73
C VAL A 58 26.82 12.54 -5.59
N GLU A 59 26.29 13.76 -5.68
CA GLU A 59 26.46 14.76 -4.62
C GLU A 59 25.70 14.38 -3.35
N ALA A 60 24.50 13.79 -3.50
CA ALA A 60 23.74 13.28 -2.37
C ALA A 60 24.52 12.23 -1.56
N ARG A 61 25.25 11.34 -2.24
CA ARG A 61 26.12 10.32 -1.64
C ARG A 61 27.30 10.96 -0.90
N ALA A 62 27.96 11.95 -1.50
CA ALA A 62 29.05 12.66 -0.86
C ALA A 62 28.60 13.30 0.46
N HIS A 63 27.46 13.99 0.45
CA HIS A 63 26.89 14.60 1.65
C HIS A 63 26.36 13.59 2.68
N ALA A 64 25.84 12.43 2.26
CA ALA A 64 25.44 11.37 3.19
C ALA A 64 26.66 10.84 3.97
N ARG A 65 27.78 10.62 3.27
CA ARG A 65 29.05 10.20 3.90
C ARG A 65 29.62 11.28 4.81
N ASP A 66 29.56 12.55 4.39
CA ASP A 66 29.97 13.68 5.24
C ASP A 66 29.12 13.78 6.51
N ALA A 67 27.80 13.54 6.43
CA ALA A 67 26.94 13.51 7.61
C ALA A 67 27.36 12.42 8.61
N ILE A 68 27.71 11.22 8.13
CA ILE A 68 28.20 10.11 8.96
C ILE A 68 29.58 10.44 9.53
N ALA A 69 30.46 11.09 8.76
CA ALA A 69 31.79 11.48 9.22
C ALA A 69 31.75 12.43 10.43
N HIS A 70 30.79 13.35 10.49
CA HIS A 70 30.62 14.24 11.64
C HIS A 70 29.75 13.65 12.76
N ARG A 71 28.79 12.76 12.45
CA ARG A 71 27.80 12.22 13.39
C ARG A 71 27.48 10.75 13.15
N ALA A 72 28.45 9.88 13.40
CA ALA A 72 28.32 8.43 13.14
C ALA A 72 27.34 7.70 14.08
N ASP A 73 26.99 8.30 15.22
CA ASP A 73 26.03 7.81 16.21
C ASP A 73 24.59 8.30 15.95
N TRP A 74 24.38 9.11 14.91
CA TRP A 74 23.09 9.67 14.58
C TRP A 74 22.39 8.85 13.50
N SER A 75 21.31 8.16 13.87
CA SER A 75 20.48 7.33 12.97
C SER A 75 20.16 8.01 11.63
N LYS A 76 19.77 9.30 11.65
CA LYS A 76 19.40 10.03 10.42
C LYS A 76 20.56 10.15 9.41
N ALA A 77 21.82 10.15 9.86
CA ALA A 77 22.97 10.18 8.95
C ALA A 77 23.05 8.88 8.13
N HIS A 78 22.92 7.73 8.80
CA HIS A 78 22.89 6.41 8.15
C HIS A 78 21.65 6.23 7.27
N MET A 79 20.49 6.72 7.70
CA MET A 79 19.28 6.75 6.88
C MET A 79 19.50 7.48 5.55
N ARG A 80 20.27 8.58 5.52
CA ARG A 80 20.58 9.29 4.26
C ARG A 80 21.45 8.45 3.32
N LEU A 81 22.42 7.71 3.84
CA LEU A 81 23.19 6.79 3.03
C LEU A 81 22.29 5.68 2.48
N GLY A 82 21.38 5.15 3.30
CA GLY A 82 20.35 4.20 2.89
C GLY A 82 19.47 4.74 1.75
N ASP A 83 18.93 5.96 1.90
CA ASP A 83 18.11 6.62 0.87
C ASP A 83 18.86 6.76 -0.46
N VAL A 84 20.14 7.14 -0.41
CA VAL A 84 20.98 7.31 -1.60
C VAL A 84 21.33 5.97 -2.23
N ALA A 85 21.77 4.98 -1.45
CA ALA A 85 22.08 3.65 -1.94
C ALA A 85 20.84 2.97 -2.55
N PHE A 86 19.67 3.15 -1.93
CA PHE A 86 18.39 2.70 -2.47
C PHE A 86 18.07 3.41 -3.79
N ALA A 87 18.34 4.72 -3.88
CA ALA A 87 18.18 5.50 -5.10
C ALA A 87 19.01 4.94 -6.27
N GLU A 88 20.26 4.54 -5.99
CA GLU A 88 21.20 3.93 -6.93
C GLU A 88 20.94 2.45 -7.22
N ARG A 89 19.94 1.84 -6.57
CA ARG A 89 19.66 0.38 -6.63
C ARG A 89 20.80 -0.48 -6.03
N ALA A 90 21.65 0.12 -5.20
CA ALA A 90 22.64 -0.58 -4.40
C ALA A 90 21.98 -1.18 -3.14
N TYR A 91 21.05 -2.13 -3.32
CA TYR A 91 20.14 -2.58 -2.26
C TYR A 91 20.81 -3.27 -1.08
N VAL A 92 21.96 -3.92 -1.29
CA VAL A 92 22.76 -4.49 -0.20
C VAL A 92 23.27 -3.38 0.72
N GLU A 93 23.92 -2.36 0.14
CA GLU A 93 24.41 -1.19 0.88
C GLU A 93 23.24 -0.42 1.54
N ALA A 94 22.10 -0.31 0.84
CA ALA A 94 20.91 0.33 1.39
C ALA A 94 20.39 -0.41 2.64
N SER A 95 20.31 -1.74 2.57
CA SER A 95 19.89 -2.57 3.71
C SER A 95 20.83 -2.39 4.90
N GLU A 96 22.14 -2.47 4.68
CA GLU A 96 23.15 -2.30 5.73
C GLU A 96 23.06 -0.91 6.38
N ALA A 97 22.90 0.14 5.58
CA ALA A 97 22.77 1.50 6.08
C ALA A 97 21.47 1.71 6.88
N TYR A 98 20.34 1.16 6.42
CA TYR A 98 19.08 1.22 7.18
C TYR A 98 19.14 0.39 8.46
N GLU A 99 19.72 -0.81 8.46
CA GLU A 99 19.94 -1.61 9.66
C GLU A 99 20.82 -0.88 10.68
N ARG A 100 21.85 -0.16 10.20
CA ARG A 100 22.67 0.68 11.06
C ARG A 100 21.86 1.83 11.66
N ALA A 101 20.97 2.45 10.90
CA ALA A 101 20.05 3.47 11.41
C ALA A 101 19.08 2.89 12.47
N VAL A 102 18.51 1.71 12.22
CA VAL A 102 17.64 1.00 13.18
C VAL A 102 18.35 0.76 14.52
N ALA A 103 19.62 0.35 14.48
CA ALA A 103 20.40 0.09 15.69
C ALA A 103 20.64 1.34 16.56
N LEU A 104 20.53 2.53 15.96
CA LEU A 104 20.74 3.83 16.61
C LEU A 104 19.42 4.54 16.96
N GLU A 105 18.28 4.07 16.45
CA GLU A 105 16.98 4.71 16.63
C GLU A 105 16.21 4.11 17.83
N PRO A 106 15.66 4.94 18.74
CA PRO A 106 14.79 4.45 19.80
C PRO A 106 13.50 3.85 19.25
N ALA A 107 12.83 3.02 20.05
CA ALA A 107 11.54 2.45 19.68
C ALA A 107 10.51 3.55 19.38
N GLY A 108 9.81 3.41 18.26
CA GLY A 108 8.82 4.39 17.81
C GLY A 108 8.60 4.33 16.29
N ALA A 109 7.78 5.24 15.77
CA ALA A 109 7.39 5.26 14.36
C ALA A 109 8.59 5.41 13.40
N SER A 110 9.59 6.21 13.80
CA SER A 110 10.83 6.40 13.04
C SER A 110 11.58 5.08 12.85
N ARG A 111 11.73 4.29 13.92
CA ARG A 111 12.38 2.98 13.86
C ARG A 111 11.60 1.96 13.02
N ILE A 112 10.28 1.90 13.18
CA ILE A 112 9.42 1.01 12.37
C ILE A 112 9.58 1.31 10.88
N ARG A 113 9.66 2.60 10.52
CA ARG A 113 9.95 3.02 9.14
C ARG A 113 11.31 2.51 8.66
N LEU A 114 12.35 2.65 9.46
CA LEU A 114 13.70 2.19 9.10
C LEU A 114 13.76 0.66 8.96
N GLU A 115 13.11 -0.09 9.85
CA GLU A 115 12.99 -1.55 9.77
C GLU A 115 12.30 -1.98 8.47
N ARG A 116 11.26 -1.25 8.04
CA ARG A 116 10.59 -1.46 6.75
C ARG A 116 11.54 -1.19 5.58
N LEU A 117 12.24 -0.05 5.57
CA LEU A 117 13.18 0.28 4.48
C LEU A 117 14.33 -0.74 4.37
N ALA A 118 14.82 -1.28 5.50
CA ALA A 118 15.76 -2.39 5.50
C ALA A 118 15.16 -3.66 4.90
N GLN A 119 13.94 -4.04 5.29
CA GLN A 119 13.24 -5.20 4.73
C GLN A 119 13.01 -5.06 3.23
N LEU A 120 12.62 -3.88 2.76
CA LEU A 120 12.42 -3.58 1.35
C LEU A 120 13.71 -3.71 0.55
N SER A 121 14.80 -3.17 1.09
CA SER A 121 16.13 -3.31 0.48
C SER A 121 16.53 -4.79 0.35
N ARG A 122 16.25 -5.62 1.37
CA ARG A 122 16.47 -7.08 1.27
C ARG A 122 15.57 -7.74 0.23
N ALA A 123 14.27 -7.41 0.19
CA ALA A 123 13.33 -7.95 -0.79
C ALA A 123 13.76 -7.62 -2.23
N ALA A 124 14.26 -6.41 -2.47
CA ALA A 124 14.79 -5.99 -3.76
C ALA A 124 15.94 -6.87 -4.29
N THR A 125 16.72 -7.50 -3.39
CA THR A 125 17.81 -8.41 -3.78
C THR A 125 17.34 -9.81 -4.17
N LYS A 126 16.13 -10.22 -3.77
CA LYS A 126 15.58 -11.56 -4.02
C LYS A 126 14.61 -11.57 -5.21
N ASP A 127 13.32 -11.50 -4.93
CA ASP A 127 12.21 -11.54 -5.89
C ASP A 127 11.83 -10.15 -6.40
N GLY A 128 12.07 -9.11 -5.59
CA GLY A 128 11.73 -7.73 -5.92
C GLY A 128 10.27 -7.38 -5.69
N VAL A 129 9.50 -8.21 -4.97
CA VAL A 129 8.09 -7.92 -4.68
C VAL A 129 7.96 -6.96 -3.50
N TYR A 130 7.23 -5.87 -3.72
CA TYR A 130 6.76 -4.96 -2.70
C TYR A 130 5.37 -5.40 -2.24
N PHE A 131 5.17 -5.50 -0.92
CA PHE A 131 3.88 -5.85 -0.33
C PHE A 131 3.64 -5.08 0.97
N ARG A 132 2.45 -4.47 1.08
CA ARG A 132 1.91 -3.89 2.31
C ARG A 132 0.49 -4.39 2.53
N GLN A 133 0.18 -4.68 3.79
CA GLN A 133 -1.19 -4.82 4.29
C GLN A 133 -1.43 -3.68 5.30
N LEU A 134 -2.27 -2.73 4.92
CA LEU A 134 -2.62 -1.56 5.72
C LEU A 134 -3.96 -1.82 6.42
N SER A 135 -4.08 -1.42 7.68
CA SER A 135 -5.35 -1.49 8.40
C SER A 135 -5.74 -0.13 9.01
N PRO A 136 -7.03 0.25 8.96
CA PRO A 136 -7.57 1.38 9.68
C PRO A 136 -7.21 1.36 11.17
N GLY A 137 -6.90 2.53 11.72
CA GLY A 137 -6.52 2.71 13.13
C GLY A 137 -5.08 2.28 13.46
N ARG A 138 -4.34 1.69 12.51
CA ARG A 138 -2.92 1.32 12.68
C ARG A 138 -2.02 1.99 11.65
N ASP A 139 -2.33 1.82 10.37
CA ASP A 139 -1.49 2.33 9.27
C ASP A 139 -2.16 3.50 8.54
N ILE A 140 -3.49 3.45 8.41
CA ILE A 140 -4.35 4.47 7.79
C ILE A 140 -5.49 4.80 8.75
N CYS A 141 -6.21 5.89 8.50
CA CYS A 141 -7.28 6.36 9.39
C CYS A 141 -6.80 6.62 10.84
N VAL A 142 -5.53 7.00 11.03
CA VAL A 142 -4.88 7.08 12.36
C VAL A 142 -5.18 8.40 13.09
N SER A 143 -5.37 9.48 12.35
CA SER A 143 -5.70 10.80 12.91
C SER A 143 -6.45 11.61 11.87
N ALA A 144 -7.71 11.93 12.14
CA ALA A 144 -8.44 12.90 11.33
C ALA A 144 -7.81 14.29 11.48
N ASN A 145 -7.93 15.11 10.44
CA ASN A 145 -7.55 16.52 10.48
C ASN A 145 -8.30 17.20 11.62
N SER A 146 -7.57 17.93 12.47
CA SER A 146 -8.15 18.62 13.61
C SER A 146 -9.26 19.58 13.15
N GLY A 147 -10.50 19.29 13.54
CA GLY A 147 -11.68 20.06 13.14
C GLY A 147 -12.52 19.48 12.00
N ASN A 148 -12.06 18.42 11.31
CA ASN A 148 -12.85 17.75 10.28
C ASN A 148 -13.74 16.64 10.90
N PHE A 149 -14.95 17.02 11.32
CA PHE A 149 -15.90 16.09 11.93
C PHE A 149 -16.27 14.93 11.01
N MET A 150 -16.43 15.19 9.71
CA MET A 150 -16.84 14.18 8.74
C MET A 150 -15.78 13.09 8.57
N GLU A 151 -14.52 13.50 8.40
CA GLU A 151 -13.38 12.58 8.31
C GLU A 151 -13.24 11.72 9.57
N ALA A 152 -13.45 12.31 10.76
CA ALA A 152 -13.44 11.56 12.00
C ALA A 152 -14.52 10.46 12.03
N GLN A 153 -15.72 10.72 11.51
CA GLN A 153 -16.78 9.70 11.39
C GLN A 153 -16.42 8.61 10.38
N ILE A 154 -15.86 8.99 9.22
CA ILE A 154 -15.40 8.06 8.18
C ILE A 154 -14.31 7.13 8.75
N PHE A 155 -13.33 7.68 9.47
CA PHE A 155 -12.25 6.91 10.07
C PHE A 155 -12.75 5.98 11.18
N ALA A 156 -13.72 6.42 11.98
CA ALA A 156 -14.35 5.58 12.98
C ALA A 156 -15.10 4.40 12.32
N ALA A 157 -15.82 4.64 11.23
CA ALA A 157 -16.49 3.60 10.45
C ALA A 157 -15.47 2.62 9.84
N ALA A 158 -14.37 3.11 9.26
CA ALA A 158 -13.29 2.30 8.72
C ALA A 158 -12.71 1.33 9.77
N CYS A 159 -12.48 1.81 10.99
CA CYS A 159 -12.00 0.99 12.12
C CYS A 159 -13.01 -0.09 12.54
N GLN A 160 -14.31 0.14 12.36
CA GLN A 160 -15.35 -0.86 12.65
C GLN A 160 -15.46 -1.90 11.53
N MET A 161 -15.37 -1.45 10.27
CA MET A 161 -15.44 -2.31 9.09
C MET A 161 -14.20 -3.20 8.95
N LYS A 162 -13.05 -2.77 9.49
CA LYS A 162 -11.81 -3.57 9.55
C LYS A 162 -11.31 -4.02 8.17
N ASN A 163 -11.51 -3.22 7.13
CA ASN A 163 -11.00 -3.50 5.79
C ASN A 163 -9.47 -3.51 5.81
N TYR A 164 -8.88 -4.43 5.07
CA TYR A 164 -7.48 -4.35 4.68
C TYR A 164 -7.36 -3.64 3.34
N VAL A 165 -6.40 -2.74 3.25
CA VAL A 165 -5.97 -2.14 1.99
C VAL A 165 -4.58 -2.68 1.68
N TYR A 166 -4.36 -3.14 0.45
CA TYR A 166 -3.08 -3.72 0.07
C TYR A 166 -2.31 -2.79 -0.87
N VAL A 167 -0.99 -2.83 -0.78
CA VAL A 167 -0.13 -2.22 -1.79
C VAL A 167 0.82 -3.27 -2.32
N VAL A 168 0.84 -3.44 -3.64
CA VAL A 168 1.62 -4.48 -4.32
C VAL A 168 2.42 -3.83 -5.44
N GLY A 169 3.68 -4.19 -5.60
CA GLY A 169 4.49 -3.60 -6.66
C GLY A 169 5.86 -4.23 -6.82
N ASP A 170 6.70 -3.59 -7.62
CA ASP A 170 8.08 -4.00 -7.87
C ASP A 170 9.04 -3.01 -7.20
N VAL A 171 9.80 -3.48 -6.22
CA VAL A 171 10.80 -2.66 -5.50
C VAL A 171 11.89 -2.13 -6.44
N LYS A 172 12.16 -2.82 -7.56
CA LYS A 172 13.19 -2.44 -8.53
C LYS A 172 12.78 -1.25 -9.39
N THR A 173 11.56 -1.26 -9.93
CA THR A 173 11.01 -0.10 -10.67
C THR A 173 10.45 0.96 -9.73
N ARG A 174 10.16 0.58 -8.48
CA ARG A 174 9.41 1.32 -7.47
C ARG A 174 7.96 1.54 -7.83
N GLU A 175 7.45 0.91 -8.87
CA GLU A 175 6.05 1.04 -9.23
C GLU A 175 5.20 0.14 -8.33
N CYS A 176 4.05 0.65 -7.90
CA CYS A 176 3.08 -0.13 -7.15
C CYS A 176 1.66 0.24 -7.52
N VAL A 177 0.74 -0.67 -7.22
CA VAL A 177 -0.71 -0.45 -7.23
C VAL A 177 -1.25 -0.60 -5.83
N VAL A 178 -2.36 0.06 -5.56
CA VAL A 178 -3.14 -0.16 -4.36
C VAL A 178 -4.36 -1.03 -4.67
N ILE A 179 -4.64 -2.01 -3.84
CA ILE A 179 -5.82 -2.89 -3.95
C ILE A 179 -6.80 -2.51 -2.85
N ASP A 180 -8.06 -2.27 -3.23
CA ASP A 180 -9.19 -1.88 -2.39
C ASP A 180 -8.95 -0.56 -1.63
N ALA A 181 -8.45 0.45 -2.36
CA ALA A 181 -8.20 1.77 -1.80
C ALA A 181 -9.48 2.50 -1.44
N CYS A 182 -9.71 2.65 -0.14
CA CYS A 182 -10.87 3.29 0.43
C CYS A 182 -10.51 3.98 1.77
N TRP A 183 -11.45 4.76 2.31
CA TRP A 183 -11.43 5.41 3.62
C TRP A 183 -10.44 6.57 3.80
N ASP A 184 -9.17 6.40 3.45
CA ASP A 184 -8.09 7.36 3.71
C ASP A 184 -7.05 7.33 2.58
N VAL A 185 -7.43 7.80 1.39
CA VAL A 185 -6.54 7.82 0.20
C VAL A 185 -5.29 8.66 0.45
N ILE A 186 -5.38 9.72 1.26
CA ILE A 186 -4.24 10.55 1.65
C ILE A 186 -3.25 9.72 2.49
N GLY A 187 -3.74 9.03 3.53
CA GLY A 187 -2.93 8.16 4.38
C GLY A 187 -2.31 6.99 3.61
N ILE A 188 -3.07 6.38 2.70
CA ILE A 188 -2.58 5.35 1.78
C ILE A 188 -1.41 5.89 0.94
N ARG A 189 -1.59 7.03 0.27
CA ARG A 189 -0.54 7.63 -0.56
C ARG A 189 0.69 8.01 0.25
N ARG A 190 0.49 8.52 1.46
CA ARG A 190 1.60 8.82 2.39
C ARG A 190 2.36 7.56 2.78
N ALA A 191 1.68 6.45 3.07
CA ALA A 191 2.32 5.18 3.39
C ALA A 191 3.18 4.65 2.23
N ILE A 192 2.72 4.85 0.99
CA ILE A 192 3.44 4.49 -0.25
C ILE A 192 4.67 5.39 -0.45
N GLU A 193 4.51 6.71 -0.30
CA GLU A 193 5.60 7.67 -0.43
C GLU A 193 6.68 7.44 0.65
N ASP A 194 6.27 7.09 1.87
CA ASP A 194 7.19 6.84 2.97
C ASP A 194 8.11 5.64 2.70
N ASP A 195 7.61 4.66 1.95
CA ASP A 195 8.31 3.46 1.47
C ASP A 195 9.08 3.69 0.16
N LYS A 196 9.08 4.91 -0.38
CA LYS A 196 9.76 5.29 -1.63
C LYS A 196 9.20 4.61 -2.88
N MET A 197 7.91 4.27 -2.86
CA MET A 197 7.20 3.67 -3.99
C MET A 197 6.39 4.72 -4.76
N ASN A 198 6.08 4.41 -6.01
CA ASN A 198 5.36 5.23 -6.98
C ASN A 198 4.03 4.54 -7.29
N LEU A 199 2.93 5.14 -6.85
CA LEU A 199 1.60 4.64 -7.16
C LEU A 199 1.25 4.89 -8.63
N ILE A 200 1.04 3.82 -9.41
CA ILE A 200 0.73 3.90 -10.86
C ILE A 200 -0.73 3.57 -11.19
N GLY A 201 -1.48 3.00 -10.26
CA GLY A 201 -2.86 2.60 -10.48
C GLY A 201 -3.50 1.99 -9.24
N ALA A 202 -4.77 1.64 -9.37
CA ALA A 202 -5.55 0.98 -8.33
C ALA A 202 -6.18 -0.31 -8.86
N VAL A 203 -6.54 -1.20 -7.96
CA VAL A 203 -7.33 -2.41 -8.22
C VAL A 203 -8.48 -2.42 -7.24
N ALA A 204 -9.69 -2.69 -7.72
CA ALA A 204 -10.84 -3.02 -6.88
C ALA A 204 -11.14 -4.51 -7.03
N THR A 205 -11.08 -5.26 -5.93
CA THR A 205 -11.47 -6.67 -5.91
C THR A 205 -12.96 -6.83 -6.21
N HIS A 206 -13.78 -5.85 -5.80
CA HIS A 206 -15.20 -5.76 -6.08
C HIS A 206 -15.75 -4.35 -5.82
N TYR A 207 -17.00 -4.08 -6.18
CA TYR A 207 -17.57 -2.72 -6.20
C TYR A 207 -17.92 -2.10 -4.85
N HIS A 208 -18.00 -2.84 -3.74
CA HIS A 208 -18.60 -2.31 -2.51
C HIS A 208 -17.89 -1.06 -1.99
N PHE A 209 -18.65 -0.23 -1.28
CA PHE A 209 -18.21 1.13 -0.90
C PHE A 209 -16.99 1.13 0.02
N ASP A 210 -16.82 0.07 0.78
CA ASP A 210 -15.70 -0.13 1.70
C ASP A 210 -14.48 -0.76 1.02
N HIS A 211 -14.53 -0.94 -0.31
CA HIS A 211 -13.39 -1.34 -1.16
C HIS A 211 -13.11 -0.30 -2.26
N THR A 212 -14.15 0.39 -2.75
CA THR A 212 -14.01 1.39 -3.83
C THR A 212 -14.26 2.82 -3.39
N GLY A 213 -14.80 3.06 -2.20
CA GLY A 213 -15.36 4.36 -1.83
C GLY A 213 -16.75 4.57 -2.42
N GLY A 214 -17.18 5.83 -2.53
CA GLY A 214 -18.48 6.17 -3.10
C GLY A 214 -19.47 6.63 -2.04
N LEU A 215 -20.77 6.62 -2.35
CA LEU A 215 -21.78 7.16 -1.44
C LEU A 215 -21.81 6.37 -0.11
N ALA A 216 -21.80 7.10 1.02
CA ALA A 216 -21.83 6.50 2.35
C ALA A 216 -22.97 5.46 2.50
N PRO A 217 -22.73 4.36 3.23
CA PRO A 217 -23.69 3.25 3.34
C PRO A 217 -24.80 3.52 4.38
N ILE A 218 -24.65 4.55 5.23
CA ILE A 218 -25.49 4.80 6.40
C ILE A 218 -26.15 6.18 6.36
N GLU A 219 -27.40 6.26 6.81
CA GLU A 219 -28.10 7.52 7.06
C GLU A 219 -27.62 8.19 8.36
N PRO A 220 -27.67 9.53 8.47
CA PRO A 220 -28.09 10.50 7.46
C PRO A 220 -26.99 10.82 6.42
N PHE A 221 -25.79 10.24 6.54
CA PHE A 221 -24.65 10.58 5.68
C PHE A 221 -24.91 10.31 4.20
N ARG A 222 -25.63 9.22 3.91
CA ARG A 222 -26.06 8.88 2.55
C ARG A 222 -26.97 9.96 1.95
N SER A 223 -28.04 10.35 2.63
CA SER A 223 -28.96 11.40 2.16
C SER A 223 -28.30 12.79 2.08
N MET A 224 -27.28 13.05 2.89
CA MET A 224 -26.45 14.25 2.79
C MET A 224 -25.43 14.22 1.65
N GLY A 225 -25.33 13.11 0.90
CA GLY A 225 -24.42 13.00 -0.25
C GLY A 225 -22.95 12.82 0.15
N VAL A 226 -22.68 12.33 1.36
CA VAL A 226 -21.31 12.11 1.85
C VAL A 226 -20.66 10.99 1.04
N MET A 227 -19.48 11.27 0.49
CA MET A 227 -18.69 10.31 -0.26
C MET A 227 -17.55 9.78 0.62
N VAL A 228 -17.45 8.45 0.72
CA VAL A 228 -16.29 7.76 1.28
C VAL A 228 -15.13 7.88 0.27
N PRO A 229 -13.94 8.33 0.72
CA PRO A 229 -12.73 8.35 -0.10
C PRO A 229 -12.43 6.99 -0.72
N GLY A 230 -11.94 6.98 -1.96
CA GLY A 230 -11.54 5.76 -2.65
C GLY A 230 -11.19 5.98 -4.12
N VAL A 231 -11.76 5.18 -5.02
CA VAL A 231 -11.52 5.19 -6.48
C VAL A 231 -11.70 6.58 -7.06
N LYS A 232 -12.72 7.34 -6.63
CA LYS A 232 -12.93 8.71 -7.12
C LYS A 232 -11.70 9.60 -6.94
N GLU A 233 -11.09 9.59 -5.76
CA GLU A 233 -9.94 10.46 -5.47
C GLU A 233 -8.68 10.02 -6.21
N LEU A 234 -8.54 8.72 -6.47
CA LEU A 234 -7.45 8.18 -7.29
C LEU A 234 -7.61 8.58 -8.76
N VAL A 235 -8.83 8.51 -9.28
CA VAL A 235 -9.17 8.97 -10.65
C VAL A 235 -8.98 10.47 -10.79
N ASP A 236 -9.42 11.27 -9.82
CA ASP A 236 -9.20 12.72 -9.79
C ASP A 236 -7.69 13.06 -9.76
N ALA A 237 -6.85 12.15 -9.24
CA ALA A 237 -5.39 12.24 -9.28
C ALA A 237 -4.75 11.70 -10.57
N GLY A 238 -5.54 11.31 -11.57
CA GLY A 238 -5.08 10.82 -12.87
C GLY A 238 -4.71 9.33 -12.92
N LEU A 239 -5.05 8.55 -11.88
CA LEU A 239 -4.79 7.11 -11.83
C LEU A 239 -5.97 6.32 -12.39
N LYS A 240 -5.69 5.16 -12.99
CA LYS A 240 -6.72 4.23 -13.45
C LYS A 240 -7.02 3.16 -12.40
N CYS A 241 -8.24 2.65 -12.40
CA CYS A 241 -8.67 1.56 -11.52
C CYS A 241 -9.00 0.29 -12.34
N HIS A 242 -8.33 -0.80 -12.01
CA HIS A 242 -8.57 -2.13 -12.54
C HIS A 242 -9.77 -2.76 -11.84
N ILE A 243 -10.76 -3.22 -12.61
CA ILE A 243 -11.98 -3.83 -12.05
C ILE A 243 -12.58 -4.85 -13.01
N HIS A 244 -13.31 -5.83 -12.47
CA HIS A 244 -14.06 -6.78 -13.28
C HIS A 244 -15.26 -6.12 -14.00
N ALA A 245 -15.55 -6.57 -15.22
CA ALA A 245 -16.60 -6.03 -16.09
C ALA A 245 -17.98 -6.01 -15.44
N ALA A 246 -18.30 -7.05 -14.66
CA ALA A 246 -19.59 -7.18 -13.97
C ALA A 246 -19.84 -6.11 -12.88
N ASP A 247 -18.79 -5.43 -12.41
CA ASP A 247 -18.85 -4.40 -11.37
C ASP A 247 -18.60 -2.98 -11.91
N ALA A 248 -18.10 -2.86 -13.15
CA ALA A 248 -17.64 -1.59 -13.72
C ALA A 248 -18.74 -0.52 -13.77
N ASP A 249 -19.95 -0.87 -14.19
CA ASP A 249 -21.08 0.07 -14.30
C ASP A 249 -21.53 0.59 -12.93
N THR A 250 -21.50 -0.27 -11.91
CA THR A 250 -21.81 0.10 -10.54
C THR A 250 -20.76 1.05 -9.99
N VAL A 251 -19.46 0.79 -10.22
CA VAL A 251 -18.40 1.71 -9.79
C VAL A 251 -18.48 3.06 -10.50
N VAL A 252 -18.72 3.09 -11.82
CA VAL A 252 -18.93 4.35 -12.56
C VAL A 252 -20.04 5.18 -11.90
N ARG A 253 -21.19 4.56 -11.64
CA ARG A 253 -22.36 5.24 -11.05
C ARG A 253 -22.10 5.70 -9.62
N ASP A 254 -21.65 4.79 -8.76
CA ASP A 254 -21.63 5.02 -7.30
C ASP A 254 -20.40 5.84 -6.86
N ASN A 255 -19.31 5.78 -7.62
CA ASN A 255 -18.13 6.63 -7.40
C ASN A 255 -18.13 7.91 -8.26
N LYS A 256 -19.07 8.05 -9.21
CA LYS A 256 -19.16 9.20 -10.13
C LYS A 256 -17.86 9.44 -10.90
N VAL A 257 -17.29 8.36 -11.44
CA VAL A 257 -16.06 8.39 -12.24
C VAL A 257 -16.35 8.09 -13.71
N PRO A 258 -15.60 8.65 -14.66
CA PRO A 258 -15.77 8.33 -16.07
C PRO A 258 -15.46 6.85 -16.36
N ARG A 259 -16.13 6.22 -17.33
CA ARG A 259 -15.88 4.81 -17.64
C ARG A 259 -14.44 4.58 -18.13
N GLU A 260 -13.88 5.54 -18.85
CA GLU A 260 -12.53 5.52 -19.40
C GLU A 260 -11.41 5.59 -18.34
N SER A 261 -11.74 5.93 -17.09
CA SER A 261 -10.80 5.83 -15.98
C SER A 261 -10.68 4.41 -15.42
N LEU A 262 -11.50 3.47 -15.89
CA LEU A 262 -11.45 2.07 -15.51
C LEU A 262 -10.67 1.24 -16.54
N ILE A 263 -9.89 0.28 -16.06
CA ILE A 263 -9.32 -0.80 -16.85
C ILE A 263 -10.17 -2.03 -16.56
N ILE A 264 -10.92 -2.49 -17.56
CA ILE A 264 -11.92 -3.52 -17.37
C ILE A 264 -11.30 -4.89 -17.66
N HIS A 265 -11.45 -5.79 -16.70
CA HIS A 265 -11.07 -7.20 -16.79
C HIS A 265 -12.30 -8.07 -16.98
N ASP A 266 -12.17 -9.15 -17.72
CA ASP A 266 -13.25 -10.13 -17.93
C ASP A 266 -12.67 -11.55 -17.92
N GLY A 267 -13.33 -12.46 -17.21
CA GLY A 267 -12.91 -13.85 -17.04
C GLY A 267 -11.72 -14.10 -16.11
N ASP A 268 -11.15 -15.31 -16.18
CA ASP A 268 -10.19 -15.86 -15.21
C ASP A 268 -8.71 -15.70 -15.60
N ALA A 269 -8.40 -14.99 -16.70
CA ALA A 269 -7.05 -14.96 -17.27
C ALA A 269 -6.56 -13.56 -17.63
N SER A 270 -7.22 -12.51 -17.11
CA SER A 270 -6.68 -11.18 -17.31
C SER A 270 -5.45 -10.97 -16.43
N GLU A 271 -4.46 -10.28 -16.97
CA GLU A 271 -3.20 -10.00 -16.28
C GLU A 271 -2.85 -8.51 -16.35
N PHE A 272 -2.07 -8.06 -15.38
CA PHE A 272 -1.49 -6.72 -15.34
C PHE A 272 -0.09 -6.76 -14.74
N MET A 273 0.88 -6.08 -15.37
CA MET A 273 2.26 -6.00 -14.90
C MET A 273 2.49 -4.69 -14.15
N VAL A 274 3.08 -4.78 -12.97
CA VAL A 274 3.56 -3.65 -12.18
C VAL A 274 5.07 -3.78 -12.08
N GLY A 275 5.81 -3.08 -12.94
CA GLY A 275 7.21 -3.39 -13.19
C GLY A 275 7.39 -4.87 -13.58
N GLY A 276 8.24 -5.59 -12.85
CA GLY A 276 8.43 -7.04 -13.00
C GLY A 276 7.41 -7.92 -12.27
N VAL A 277 6.47 -7.35 -11.50
CA VAL A 277 5.48 -8.13 -10.72
C VAL A 277 4.19 -8.31 -11.49
N LYS A 278 3.79 -9.57 -11.69
CA LYS A 278 2.53 -9.95 -12.36
C LYS A 278 1.37 -9.98 -11.38
N LEU A 279 0.24 -9.40 -11.77
CA LEU A 279 -1.06 -9.54 -11.13
C LEU A 279 -1.99 -10.30 -12.07
N GLN A 280 -2.57 -11.39 -11.59
CA GLN A 280 -3.56 -12.19 -12.34
C GLN A 280 -4.92 -12.10 -11.63
N PHE A 281 -5.97 -11.86 -12.41
CA PHE A 281 -7.33 -11.71 -11.91
C PHE A 281 -8.13 -12.99 -12.14
N ILE A 282 -8.56 -13.64 -11.05
CA ILE A 282 -9.45 -14.80 -11.09
C ILE A 282 -10.85 -14.31 -10.72
N HIS A 283 -11.84 -14.48 -11.60
CA HIS A 283 -13.22 -14.05 -11.34
C HIS A 283 -13.84 -14.96 -10.27
N THR A 284 -14.37 -14.39 -9.20
CA THR A 284 -14.87 -15.11 -8.03
C THR A 284 -16.24 -14.57 -7.59
N PRO A 285 -17.26 -14.66 -8.47
CA PRO A 285 -18.58 -14.13 -8.16
C PRO A 285 -19.20 -14.85 -6.97
N GLY A 286 -20.00 -14.13 -6.20
CA GLY A 286 -20.71 -14.69 -5.05
C GLY A 286 -21.01 -13.64 -4.00
N HIS A 287 -19.99 -12.90 -3.55
CA HIS A 287 -20.21 -11.75 -2.67
C HIS A 287 -20.74 -10.54 -3.46
N SER A 288 -20.19 -10.35 -4.66
CA SER A 288 -20.70 -9.46 -5.69
C SER A 288 -20.60 -10.15 -7.07
N PRO A 289 -21.24 -9.61 -8.12
CA PRO A 289 -21.14 -10.15 -9.47
C PRO A 289 -19.72 -10.09 -10.06
N GLY A 290 -18.94 -9.06 -9.72
CA GLY A 290 -17.58 -8.84 -10.23
C GLY A 290 -16.45 -9.10 -9.24
N SER A 291 -16.75 -9.71 -8.09
CA SER A 291 -15.72 -10.15 -7.14
C SER A 291 -14.60 -10.90 -7.84
N CYS A 292 -13.35 -10.60 -7.51
CA CYS A 292 -12.18 -11.31 -8.00
C CYS A 292 -11.13 -11.55 -6.90
N VAL A 293 -10.35 -12.62 -7.09
CA VAL A 293 -9.11 -12.88 -6.36
C VAL A 293 -7.95 -12.40 -7.22
N VAL A 294 -7.06 -11.58 -6.64
CA VAL A 294 -5.87 -11.05 -7.31
C VAL A 294 -4.66 -11.85 -6.87
N VAL A 295 -4.11 -12.68 -7.76
CA VAL A 295 -2.88 -13.45 -7.51
C VAL A 295 -1.67 -12.60 -7.85
N VAL A 296 -0.67 -12.59 -6.97
CA VAL A 296 0.56 -11.80 -7.10
C VAL A 296 1.77 -12.71 -7.33
N GLY A 297 2.53 -12.42 -8.38
CA GLY A 297 3.71 -13.17 -8.80
C GLY A 297 3.49 -13.94 -10.10
N ASP A 298 4.56 -14.53 -10.65
CA ASP A 298 4.47 -15.33 -11.88
C ASP A 298 3.84 -16.71 -11.59
N GLU A 299 2.51 -16.78 -11.65
CA GLU A 299 1.69 -18.01 -11.72
C GLU A 299 2.34 -19.24 -11.05
N PHE A 300 2.36 -19.32 -9.72
CA PHE A 300 2.89 -20.48 -8.94
C PHE A 300 4.44 -20.56 -8.81
N THR A 301 5.14 -19.50 -9.22
CA THR A 301 6.51 -19.08 -8.92
C THR A 301 7.62 -20.14 -8.86
N ARG A 302 7.63 -21.17 -9.73
CA ARG A 302 8.67 -22.25 -9.83
C ARG A 302 8.93 -23.10 -8.57
N ASP A 303 8.56 -22.61 -7.39
CA ASP A 303 8.78 -23.14 -6.04
C ASP A 303 7.54 -22.97 -5.12
N GLY A 304 6.40 -22.45 -5.60
CA GLY A 304 5.13 -22.35 -4.85
C GLY A 304 4.87 -21.08 -4.01
N LYS A 305 5.74 -20.07 -4.03
CA LYS A 305 5.75 -18.96 -3.06
C LYS A 305 5.03 -17.68 -3.52
N GLY A 306 3.84 -17.80 -4.09
CA GLY A 306 2.96 -16.66 -4.38
C GLY A 306 2.06 -16.30 -3.19
N PHE A 307 1.39 -15.15 -3.28
CA PHE A 307 0.24 -14.84 -2.41
C PHE A 307 -0.90 -14.26 -3.24
N CYS A 308 -2.10 -14.26 -2.70
CA CYS A 308 -3.25 -13.62 -3.32
C CYS A 308 -3.98 -12.69 -2.35
N VAL A 309 -4.62 -11.67 -2.90
CA VAL A 309 -5.60 -10.84 -2.22
C VAL A 309 -6.98 -11.31 -2.64
N SER A 310 -7.77 -11.83 -1.71
CA SER A 310 -9.03 -12.51 -2.02
C SER A 310 -10.25 -11.59 -2.03
N GLY A 311 -10.08 -10.32 -1.63
CA GLY A 311 -11.19 -9.44 -1.28
C GLY A 311 -12.15 -10.16 -0.35
N ASP A 312 -13.43 -10.11 -0.69
CA ASP A 312 -14.50 -10.73 0.10
C ASP A 312 -14.87 -12.14 -0.37
N THR A 313 -13.96 -12.81 -1.08
CA THR A 313 -14.18 -14.19 -1.51
C THR A 313 -13.82 -15.18 -0.40
N ILE A 314 -12.62 -15.07 0.17
CA ILE A 314 -12.07 -16.04 1.13
C ILE A 314 -11.54 -15.28 2.34
N PHE A 315 -12.05 -15.63 3.52
CA PHE A 315 -11.55 -15.18 4.81
C PHE A 315 -11.01 -16.36 5.60
N PRO A 316 -10.18 -16.15 6.65
CA PRO A 316 -9.82 -17.22 7.57
C PRO A 316 -11.07 -17.88 8.16
N GLY A 317 -11.33 -19.12 7.74
CA GLY A 317 -12.49 -19.92 8.17
C GLY A 317 -13.87 -19.40 7.76
N SER A 318 -13.97 -18.45 6.82
CA SER A 318 -15.25 -17.88 6.37
C SER A 318 -15.17 -17.34 4.92
N CYS A 319 -16.26 -16.78 4.41
CA CYS A 319 -16.32 -16.06 3.14
C CYS A 319 -17.08 -14.74 3.31
N GLY A 320 -17.10 -13.91 2.27
CA GLY A 320 -17.93 -12.71 2.23
C GLY A 320 -19.42 -13.03 2.39
N ARG A 321 -20.19 -12.01 2.80
CA ARG A 321 -21.61 -12.18 3.07
C ARG A 321 -22.40 -12.49 1.80
N LEU A 322 -23.48 -13.25 1.95
CA LEU A 322 -24.30 -13.80 0.86
C LEU A 322 -25.77 -13.35 0.94
N ASP A 323 -26.04 -12.33 1.76
CA ASP A 323 -27.37 -11.75 2.01
C ASP A 323 -27.56 -10.38 1.33
N LEU A 324 -26.55 -9.91 0.60
CA LEU A 324 -26.61 -8.69 -0.20
C LEU A 324 -27.47 -8.89 -1.44
N LYS A 325 -28.09 -7.79 -1.91
CA LYS A 325 -28.99 -7.79 -3.07
C LYS A 325 -28.40 -8.48 -4.31
N ASP A 326 -27.12 -8.22 -4.58
CA ASP A 326 -26.43 -8.70 -5.77
C ASP A 326 -25.46 -9.86 -5.45
N ALA A 327 -25.53 -10.42 -4.23
CA ALA A 327 -24.79 -11.62 -3.85
C ALA A 327 -25.52 -12.90 -4.30
N SER A 328 -24.75 -13.98 -4.49
CA SER A 328 -25.26 -15.29 -4.89
C SER A 328 -24.58 -16.42 -4.13
N ARG A 329 -25.38 -17.15 -3.34
CA ARG A 329 -24.95 -18.35 -2.62
C ARG A 329 -24.46 -19.44 -3.57
N ASP A 330 -25.14 -19.60 -4.71
CA ASP A 330 -24.79 -20.61 -5.71
C ASP A 330 -23.47 -20.29 -6.41
N GLN A 331 -23.27 -19.02 -6.78
CA GLN A 331 -21.99 -18.60 -7.37
C GLN A 331 -20.86 -18.73 -6.37
N MET A 332 -21.05 -18.32 -5.10
CA MET A 332 -20.02 -18.48 -4.06
C MET A 332 -19.62 -19.95 -3.87
N PHE A 333 -20.59 -20.88 -3.83
CA PHE A 333 -20.31 -22.31 -3.74
C PHE A 333 -19.38 -22.79 -4.87
N HIS A 334 -19.68 -22.43 -6.12
CA HIS A 334 -18.86 -22.80 -7.27
C HIS A 334 -17.51 -22.08 -7.28
N THR A 335 -17.47 -20.82 -6.84
CA THR A 335 -16.27 -20.00 -6.69
C THR A 335 -15.29 -20.59 -5.70
N LEU A 336 -15.74 -20.98 -4.51
CA LEU A 336 -14.87 -21.59 -3.49
C LEU A 336 -14.33 -22.94 -3.96
N ALA A 337 -15.17 -23.77 -4.58
CA ALA A 337 -14.73 -25.02 -5.19
C ALA A 337 -13.72 -24.78 -6.33
N LYS A 338 -13.86 -23.71 -7.10
CA LYS A 338 -12.87 -23.30 -8.12
C LYS A 338 -11.56 -22.89 -7.47
N CYS A 339 -11.58 -21.98 -6.49
CA CYS A 339 -10.41 -21.53 -5.75
C CYS A 339 -9.63 -22.70 -5.12
N ALA A 340 -10.33 -23.68 -4.54
CA ALA A 340 -9.70 -24.88 -4.00
C ALA A 340 -8.95 -25.72 -5.05
N ARG A 341 -9.40 -25.71 -6.32
CA ARG A 341 -8.70 -26.42 -7.41
C ARG A 341 -7.55 -25.62 -8.00
N VAL A 342 -7.72 -24.31 -8.17
CA VAL A 342 -6.75 -23.50 -8.90
C VAL A 342 -5.67 -22.92 -8.00
N LEU A 343 -5.94 -22.64 -6.72
CA LEU A 343 -4.90 -22.11 -5.83
C LEU A 343 -4.02 -23.26 -5.29
N PRO A 344 -2.69 -23.08 -5.24
CA PRO A 344 -1.79 -24.07 -4.68
C PRO A 344 -1.90 -24.07 -3.15
N ASP A 345 -1.53 -25.19 -2.53
CA ASP A 345 -1.74 -25.43 -1.09
C ASP A 345 -0.96 -24.46 -0.19
N ASP A 346 0.22 -24.04 -0.62
CA ASP A 346 1.10 -23.10 0.07
C ASP A 346 0.80 -21.62 -0.21
N MET A 347 -0.20 -21.32 -1.06
CA MET A 347 -0.64 -19.94 -1.31
C MET A 347 -1.10 -19.28 -0.03
N ILE A 348 -0.51 -18.13 0.26
CA ILE A 348 -0.95 -17.24 1.33
C ILE A 348 -2.13 -16.43 0.81
N ILE A 349 -3.23 -16.42 1.55
CA ILE A 349 -4.47 -15.74 1.20
C ILE A 349 -4.67 -14.55 2.14
N TYR A 350 -4.69 -13.35 1.56
CA TYR A 350 -4.90 -12.09 2.26
C TYR A 350 -6.35 -11.59 2.04
N PRO A 351 -7.18 -11.55 3.09
CA PRO A 351 -8.62 -11.25 3.00
C PRO A 351 -8.93 -9.76 2.82
N GLY A 352 -10.13 -9.42 2.37
CA GLY A 352 -10.65 -8.04 2.37
C GLY A 352 -10.81 -7.44 3.76
N HIS A 353 -11.01 -8.25 4.80
CA HIS A 353 -11.27 -7.79 6.17
C HIS A 353 -10.52 -8.57 7.25
N SER A 354 -10.28 -7.92 8.39
CA SER A 354 -9.54 -8.49 9.53
C SER A 354 -10.39 -9.26 10.55
N TYR A 355 -11.58 -9.74 10.18
CA TYR A 355 -12.52 -10.32 11.15
C TYR A 355 -11.95 -11.52 11.90
N ASN A 356 -11.25 -12.41 11.20
CA ASN A 356 -10.76 -13.69 11.75
C ASN A 356 -9.23 -13.87 11.61
N GLY A 357 -8.49 -12.77 11.43
CA GLY A 357 -7.03 -12.79 11.31
C GLY A 357 -6.50 -11.96 10.14
N ALA A 358 -5.19 -11.95 10.00
CA ALA A 358 -4.49 -11.16 8.97
C ALA A 358 -4.32 -11.90 7.63
N PHE A 359 -4.25 -13.23 7.66
CA PHE A 359 -4.13 -14.08 6.48
C PHE A 359 -4.51 -15.51 6.84
N THR A 360 -4.69 -16.35 5.81
CA THR A 360 -4.79 -17.80 5.90
C THR A 360 -3.97 -18.44 4.77
N THR A 361 -4.04 -19.75 4.60
CA THR A 361 -3.45 -20.45 3.45
C THR A 361 -4.48 -21.36 2.79
N THR A 362 -4.29 -21.67 1.51
CA THR A 362 -5.15 -22.62 0.81
C THR A 362 -5.24 -23.96 1.54
N ALA A 363 -4.11 -24.53 1.97
CA ALA A 363 -4.09 -25.79 2.73
C ALA A 363 -4.92 -25.68 4.02
N ARG A 364 -4.84 -24.54 4.72
CA ARG A 364 -5.63 -24.31 5.94
C ARG A 364 -7.12 -24.26 5.61
N GLU A 365 -7.51 -23.50 4.60
CA GLU A 365 -8.93 -23.39 4.23
C GLU A 365 -9.50 -24.69 3.65
N LYS A 366 -8.69 -25.52 2.99
CA LYS A 366 -9.09 -26.87 2.53
C LYS A 366 -9.32 -27.84 3.67
N SER A 367 -8.55 -27.73 4.75
CA SER A 367 -8.63 -28.64 5.89
C SER A 367 -9.70 -28.25 6.92
N GLN A 368 -9.87 -26.95 7.19
CA GLN A 368 -10.74 -26.47 8.27
C GLN A 368 -11.61 -25.26 7.92
N GLY A 369 -11.49 -24.71 6.71
CA GLY A 369 -12.18 -23.48 6.32
C GLY A 369 -13.13 -23.64 5.14
N MET A 370 -13.27 -22.59 4.33
CA MET A 370 -14.29 -22.52 3.27
C MET A 370 -13.84 -23.08 1.92
N LEU A 371 -12.60 -23.59 1.81
CA LEU A 371 -12.11 -24.30 0.62
C LEU A 371 -12.21 -25.83 0.76
N ARG A 372 -12.75 -26.34 1.88
CA ARG A 372 -13.02 -27.77 2.02
C ARG A 372 -14.10 -28.21 1.03
N ALA A 373 -14.15 -29.51 0.74
CA ALA A 373 -15.22 -30.05 -0.08
C ALA A 373 -16.56 -29.97 0.67
N PHE A 374 -17.57 -29.41 0.01
CA PHE A 374 -18.95 -29.38 0.47
C PHE A 374 -19.84 -30.04 -0.57
N THR A 375 -20.81 -30.83 -0.13
CA THR A 375 -21.99 -31.10 -0.94
C THR A 375 -22.87 -29.85 -1.01
N LYS A 376 -23.68 -29.74 -2.07
CA LYS A 376 -24.63 -28.62 -2.19
C LYS A 376 -25.61 -28.58 -1.02
N GLN A 377 -26.04 -29.74 -0.51
CA GLN A 377 -26.91 -29.84 0.64
C GLN A 377 -26.27 -29.30 1.92
N GLU A 378 -25.00 -29.62 2.19
CA GLU A 378 -24.27 -29.07 3.35
C GLU A 378 -24.12 -27.55 3.26
N TRP A 379 -23.80 -27.05 2.06
CA TRP A 379 -23.70 -25.61 1.80
C TRP A 379 -25.00 -24.87 2.07
N ASP A 380 -26.12 -25.38 1.52
CA ASP A 380 -27.44 -24.77 1.69
C ASP A 380 -27.89 -24.82 3.17
N ALA A 381 -27.55 -25.89 3.89
CA ALA A 381 -27.82 -25.99 5.32
C ALA A 381 -27.03 -24.96 6.16
N MET A 382 -25.80 -24.62 5.75
CA MET A 382 -24.96 -23.63 6.44
C MET A 382 -25.41 -22.18 6.22
N HIS A 383 -25.94 -21.87 5.04
CA HIS A 383 -26.24 -20.49 4.63
C HIS A 383 -27.73 -20.18 4.51
N GLY A 384 -28.57 -21.15 4.89
CA GLY A 384 -30.03 -21.07 4.82
C GLY A 384 -30.56 -21.24 3.39
N VAL A 385 -31.79 -21.75 3.29
CA VAL A 385 -32.56 -21.67 2.04
C VAL A 385 -33.18 -20.28 1.95
N ALA A 386 -33.19 -19.67 0.76
CA ALA A 386 -33.90 -18.42 0.52
C ALA A 386 -35.42 -18.59 0.73
#